data_AF-A0A2E8DSI8-F1
#
_entry.id   AF-A0A2E8DSI8-F1
#
_cell.length_a   1.000
_cell.length_b   1.000
_cell.length_c   1.000
_cell.angle_alpha   90.00
_cell.angle_beta   90.00
_cell.angle_gamma   90.00
#
_symmetry.space_group_name_H-M   'P 1'
#
loop_
_entity.id
_entity.type
_entity.pdbx_description
1 polymer ?
#
loop_
_entity_poly.entity_id
_entity_poly.type
_entity_poly.pdbx_seq_one_letter_code
_entity_poly.pdbx_strand_id
1 'polypeptide(L)'
;MLIFRVLIGTWLIFLMSCNSLQELQKANLKRQQDAHARMKDQYVTLEKPSDTNVNVSGDGLKIDSTHYSLSFSEDLQQHTEYDTVSERQQSGHGYLVFMESLYQFIYQIFGFEPEHKIHVILHEIYRGTKLMATTTVHSQNRLQSNGEVVKIIRGIEMNFPMNMFAQLPVRAHELTHAFTQIYLLPAWFAEGIAVWVEVEYAKGRDHRKVEINKMKLTLDGLNAAQEWGGDLDAGADALTEWRYNYCYTIVAELKERFGEDFYPKFFNLMEADKLYQRLPGQMTTSFLVYYLSQAAGEDLVPYFESLKFKIKRLSKDEILDAVKSANKTLRR
;
A
#
# COMPACT_ATOMS: atom_id res chain seq x y z
N MET A 1 -25.21 -51.52 -20.36
CA MET A 1 -23.75 -51.28 -20.24
C MET A 1 -23.39 -49.82 -20.59
N LEU A 2 -24.13 -48.84 -20.06
CA LEU A 2 -23.99 -47.42 -20.41
C LEU A 2 -23.66 -46.50 -19.22
N ILE A 3 -23.73 -47.01 -17.99
CA ILE A 3 -23.48 -46.25 -16.75
C ILE A 3 -21.98 -46.24 -16.38
N PHE A 4 -21.18 -47.16 -16.93
CA PHE A 4 -19.75 -47.28 -16.59
C PHE A 4 -18.81 -46.37 -17.39
N ARG A 5 -19.26 -45.74 -18.48
CA ARG A 5 -18.41 -44.87 -19.32
C ARG A 5 -18.48 -43.38 -18.95
N VAL A 6 -19.49 -42.94 -18.21
CA VAL A 6 -19.64 -41.55 -17.77
C VAL A 6 -18.81 -41.25 -16.51
N LEU A 7 -18.52 -42.26 -15.68
CA LEU A 7 -17.71 -42.12 -14.45
C LEU A 7 -16.20 -42.02 -14.69
N ILE A 8 -15.69 -42.43 -15.85
CA ILE A 8 -14.25 -42.38 -16.18
C ILE A 8 -13.86 -41.02 -16.79
N GLY A 9 -14.80 -40.33 -17.45
CA GLY A 9 -14.56 -39.00 -18.04
C GLY A 9 -14.51 -37.86 -17.00
N THR A 10 -15.27 -37.96 -15.91
CA THR A 10 -15.29 -36.97 -14.83
C THR A 10 -14.11 -37.12 -13.85
N TRP A 11 -13.51 -38.30 -13.74
CA TRP A 11 -12.31 -38.52 -12.91
C TRP A 11 -11.02 -37.95 -13.52
N LEU A 12 -10.88 -37.96 -14.84
CA LEU A 12 -9.71 -37.40 -15.52
C LEU A 12 -9.65 -35.87 -15.47
N ILE A 13 -10.82 -35.20 -15.47
CA ILE A 13 -10.90 -33.73 -15.37
C ILE A 13 -10.58 -33.26 -13.93
N PHE A 14 -10.92 -34.06 -12.91
CA PHE A 14 -10.63 -33.75 -11.50
C PHE A 14 -9.15 -33.96 -11.11
N LEU A 15 -8.47 -34.92 -11.75
CA LEU A 15 -7.04 -35.18 -11.52
C LEU A 15 -6.13 -34.17 -12.24
N MET A 16 -6.53 -33.68 -13.42
CA MET A 16 -5.76 -32.65 -14.12
C MET A 16 -5.87 -31.27 -13.44
N SER A 17 -7.01 -30.94 -12.81
CA SER A 17 -7.16 -29.69 -12.04
C SER A 17 -6.33 -29.67 -10.74
N CYS A 18 -6.09 -30.82 -10.10
CA CYS A 18 -5.24 -30.91 -8.91
C CYS A 18 -3.74 -30.81 -9.22
N ASN A 19 -3.29 -31.41 -10.33
CA ASN A 19 -1.88 -31.34 -10.74
C ASN A 19 -1.50 -29.93 -11.19
N SER A 20 -2.37 -29.23 -11.93
CA SER A 20 -2.12 -27.84 -12.31
C SER A 20 -2.07 -26.90 -11.10
N LEU A 21 -2.91 -27.12 -10.08
CA LEU A 21 -2.92 -26.33 -8.84
C LEU A 21 -1.68 -26.59 -7.98
N GLN A 22 -1.22 -27.85 -7.89
CA GLN A 22 0.01 -28.21 -7.19
C GLN A 22 1.27 -27.71 -7.89
N GLU A 23 1.31 -27.74 -9.22
CA GLU A 23 2.41 -27.17 -10.00
C GLU A 23 2.46 -25.64 -9.89
N LEU A 24 1.29 -24.98 -9.93
CA LEU A 24 1.18 -23.54 -9.63
C LEU A 24 1.62 -23.22 -8.21
N GLN A 25 1.24 -24.02 -7.21
CA GLN A 25 1.69 -23.84 -5.82
C GLN A 25 3.20 -24.02 -5.66
N LYS A 26 3.80 -25.04 -6.31
CA LYS A 26 5.26 -25.25 -6.28
C LYS A 26 6.01 -24.14 -7.01
N ALA A 27 5.51 -23.69 -8.15
CA ALA A 27 6.09 -22.56 -8.90
C ALA A 27 5.97 -21.25 -8.12
N ASN A 28 4.87 -21.03 -7.40
CA ASN A 28 4.68 -19.89 -6.52
C ASN A 28 5.59 -19.96 -5.29
N LEU A 29 5.74 -21.13 -4.67
CA LEU A 29 6.64 -21.33 -3.53
C LEU A 29 8.12 -21.10 -3.92
N LYS A 30 8.53 -21.56 -5.10
CA LYS A 30 9.87 -21.28 -5.62
C LYS A 30 10.06 -19.79 -5.90
N ARG A 31 9.08 -19.12 -6.51
CA ARG A 31 9.11 -17.67 -6.72
C ARG A 31 9.13 -16.90 -5.40
N GLN A 32 8.42 -17.35 -4.37
CA GLN A 32 8.48 -16.81 -3.00
C GLN A 32 9.88 -16.93 -2.41
N GLN A 33 10.51 -18.10 -2.51
CA GLN A 33 11.85 -18.30 -1.97
C GLN A 33 12.90 -17.47 -2.71
N ASP A 34 12.79 -17.38 -4.04
CA ASP A 34 13.69 -16.59 -4.88
C ASP A 34 13.50 -15.08 -4.67
N ALA A 35 12.27 -14.60 -4.56
CA ALA A 35 11.97 -13.21 -4.23
C ALA A 35 12.44 -12.87 -2.82
N HIS A 36 12.12 -13.69 -1.82
CA HIS A 36 12.55 -13.50 -0.44
C HIS A 36 14.08 -13.51 -0.28
N ALA A 37 14.79 -14.37 -1.01
CA ALA A 37 16.26 -14.39 -1.03
C ALA A 37 16.86 -13.14 -1.69
N ARG A 38 16.31 -12.70 -2.83
CA ARG A 38 16.70 -11.46 -3.50
C ARG A 38 16.42 -10.23 -2.65
N MET A 39 15.28 -10.20 -1.96
CA MET A 39 14.93 -9.13 -1.03
C MET A 39 15.93 -9.07 0.14
N LYS A 40 16.29 -10.21 0.72
CA LYS A 40 17.21 -10.24 1.86
C LYS A 40 18.61 -9.73 1.53
N ASP A 41 19.08 -9.97 0.30
CA ASP A 41 20.43 -9.58 -0.15
C ASP A 41 20.48 -8.17 -0.78
N GLN A 42 19.39 -7.65 -1.37
CA GLN A 42 19.35 -6.31 -1.96
C GLN A 42 18.99 -5.18 -0.98
N TYR A 43 18.26 -5.45 0.11
CA TYR A 43 17.72 -4.40 1.00
C TYR A 43 18.53 -4.13 2.27
N VAL A 44 19.75 -4.70 2.37
CA VAL A 44 20.70 -4.43 3.49
C VAL A 44 21.91 -3.61 3.02
N THR A 45 22.10 -3.45 1.72
CA THR A 45 23.18 -2.65 1.16
C THR A 45 22.60 -1.68 0.14
N LEU A 46 22.96 -0.41 0.28
CA LEU A 46 22.85 0.61 -0.76
C LEU A 46 23.54 0.13 -2.06
N GLU A 47 22.91 -0.77 -2.82
CA GLU A 47 23.14 -0.81 -4.25
C GLU A 47 22.35 0.36 -4.81
N LYS A 48 23.08 1.48 -5.00
CA LYS A 48 22.64 2.60 -5.82
C LYS A 48 21.93 2.02 -7.04
N PRO A 49 20.67 2.41 -7.33
CA PRO A 49 20.12 2.10 -8.64
C PRO A 49 21.13 2.61 -9.67
N SER A 50 21.56 1.74 -10.58
CA SER A 50 22.66 2.01 -11.50
C SER A 50 22.39 3.21 -12.41
N ASP A 51 21.12 3.67 -12.46
CA ASP A 51 20.66 4.81 -13.24
C ASP A 51 19.40 5.43 -12.60
N THR A 52 19.54 6.32 -11.61
CA THR A 52 18.41 7.03 -10.99
C THR A 52 17.94 8.25 -11.79
N ASN A 53 18.63 8.60 -12.89
CA ASN A 53 18.38 9.79 -13.70
C ASN A 53 18.16 11.06 -12.84
N VAL A 54 18.94 11.21 -11.75
CA VAL A 54 18.77 12.34 -10.83
C VAL A 54 19.20 13.63 -11.50
N ASN A 55 18.26 14.55 -11.68
CA ASN A 55 18.51 15.89 -12.19
C ASN A 55 18.37 16.91 -11.06
N VAL A 56 19.39 17.76 -10.90
CA VAL A 56 19.51 18.72 -9.82
C VAL A 56 19.39 20.12 -10.41
N SER A 57 18.41 20.91 -9.96
CA SER A 57 18.32 22.32 -10.35
C SER A 57 19.55 23.11 -9.90
N GLY A 58 19.89 24.18 -10.64
CA GLY A 58 21.07 25.00 -10.36
C GLY A 58 21.08 25.67 -8.97
N ASP A 59 19.91 25.85 -8.34
CA ASP A 59 19.76 26.41 -6.99
C ASP A 59 19.68 25.34 -5.87
N GLY A 60 19.59 24.05 -6.25
CA GLY A 60 19.47 22.92 -5.34
C GLY A 60 18.13 22.84 -4.60
N LEU A 61 17.15 23.68 -4.94
CA LEU A 61 15.85 23.73 -4.26
C LEU A 61 14.88 22.66 -4.80
N LYS A 62 15.10 22.21 -6.04
CA LYS A 62 14.34 21.14 -6.67
C LYS A 62 15.26 20.08 -7.25
N ILE A 63 14.92 18.83 -7.00
CA ILE A 63 15.69 17.70 -7.47
C ILE A 63 14.72 16.63 -7.93
N ASP A 64 14.93 16.08 -9.12
CA ASP A 64 14.02 15.14 -9.75
C ASP A 64 14.69 13.80 -10.00
N SER A 65 13.90 12.74 -10.00
CA SER A 65 14.25 11.39 -10.47
C SER A 65 13.13 10.83 -11.35
N THR A 66 13.14 9.54 -11.66
CA THR A 66 12.09 8.91 -12.49
C THR A 66 10.71 9.00 -11.84
N HIS A 67 10.59 8.59 -10.57
CA HIS A 67 9.29 8.46 -9.88
C HIS A 67 9.01 9.59 -8.90
N TYR A 68 10.01 10.42 -8.58
CA TYR A 68 9.89 11.45 -7.56
C TYR A 68 10.36 12.82 -8.05
N SER A 69 9.80 13.85 -7.42
CA SER A 69 10.39 15.18 -7.33
C SER A 69 10.53 15.54 -5.85
N LEU A 70 11.65 16.16 -5.49
CA LEU A 70 11.96 16.59 -4.14
C LEU A 70 12.11 18.12 -4.13
N SER A 71 11.54 18.78 -3.12
CA SER A 71 11.72 20.21 -2.93
C SER A 71 12.03 20.55 -1.48
N PHE A 72 12.91 21.52 -1.27
CA PHE A 72 13.16 22.14 0.03
C PHE A 72 12.26 23.37 0.15
N SER A 73 11.42 23.41 1.18
CA SER A 73 10.57 24.57 1.48
C SER A 73 11.40 25.79 1.88
N GLU A 74 10.78 26.97 1.88
CA GLU A 74 11.44 28.23 2.25
C GLU A 74 11.93 28.25 3.70
N ASP A 75 11.22 27.61 4.63
CA ASP A 75 11.59 27.54 6.05
C ASP A 75 12.87 26.72 6.29
N LEU A 76 13.22 25.79 5.39
CA LEU A 76 14.49 25.06 5.47
C LEU A 76 15.69 25.86 4.97
N GLN A 77 15.49 26.92 4.19
CA GLN A 77 16.62 27.71 3.65
C GLN A 77 17.37 28.48 4.74
N GLN A 78 16.78 28.61 5.93
CA GLN A 78 17.40 29.23 7.11
C GLN A 78 18.02 28.19 8.06
N HIS A 79 17.87 26.89 7.76
CA HIS A 79 18.43 25.81 8.54
C HIS A 79 19.90 25.58 8.15
N THR A 80 20.79 25.50 9.13
CA THR A 80 22.26 25.45 8.92
C THR A 80 22.77 24.23 8.17
N GLU A 81 21.93 23.21 7.96
CA GLU A 81 22.26 22.00 7.19
C GLU A 81 21.78 22.09 5.72
N TYR A 82 21.01 23.13 5.38
CA TYR A 82 20.36 23.29 4.07
C TYR A 82 20.44 24.74 3.55
N ASP A 83 21.23 25.60 4.17
CA ASP A 83 21.37 27.01 3.78
C ASP A 83 22.28 27.18 2.57
N THR A 84 23.24 26.26 2.34
CA THR A 84 24.06 26.24 1.13
C THR A 84 23.47 25.39 0.00
N VAL A 85 23.76 25.78 -1.25
CA VAL A 85 23.38 25.01 -2.44
C VAL A 85 24.01 23.61 -2.41
N SER A 86 25.29 23.50 -2.08
CA SER A 86 26.02 22.22 -2.10
C SER A 86 25.44 21.19 -1.14
N GLU A 87 25.04 21.61 0.07
CA GLU A 87 24.44 20.71 1.07
C GLU A 87 23.06 20.23 0.63
N ARG A 88 22.21 21.13 0.11
CA ARG A 88 20.90 20.75 -0.45
C ARG A 88 21.04 19.74 -1.58
N GLN A 89 22.01 19.95 -2.48
CA GLN A 89 22.26 19.05 -3.60
C GLN A 89 22.75 17.67 -3.14
N GLN A 90 23.71 17.63 -2.20
CA GLN A 90 24.25 16.37 -1.69
C GLN A 90 23.20 15.57 -0.90
N SER A 91 22.54 16.21 0.06
CA SER A 91 21.50 15.58 0.89
C SER A 91 20.32 15.13 0.04
N GLY A 92 19.84 16.01 -0.84
CA GLY A 92 18.71 15.72 -1.71
C GLY A 92 18.99 14.61 -2.74
N HIS A 93 20.21 14.49 -3.25
CA HIS A 93 20.61 13.33 -4.06
C HIS A 93 20.50 12.03 -3.25
N GLY A 94 21.05 12.00 -2.02
CA GLY A 94 20.96 10.83 -1.14
C GLY A 94 19.52 10.44 -0.81
N TYR A 95 18.65 11.43 -0.61
CA TYR A 95 17.23 11.22 -0.36
C TYR A 95 16.51 10.62 -1.56
N LEU A 96 16.75 11.13 -2.77
CA LEU A 96 16.15 10.56 -3.98
C LEU A 96 16.64 9.14 -4.27
N VAL A 97 17.92 8.85 -4.04
CA VAL A 97 18.43 7.47 -4.17
C VAL A 97 17.70 6.51 -3.24
N PHE A 98 17.48 6.92 -1.98
CA PHE A 98 16.67 6.15 -1.04
C PHE A 98 15.23 5.97 -1.52
N MET A 99 14.59 7.05 -1.99
CA MET A 99 13.20 7.03 -2.45
C MET A 99 13.03 6.14 -3.68
N GLU A 100 13.94 6.18 -4.64
CA GLU A 100 13.93 5.27 -5.80
C GLU A 100 14.15 3.81 -5.40
N SER A 101 15.05 3.53 -4.44
CA SER A 101 15.23 2.19 -3.87
C SER A 101 13.96 1.69 -3.18
N LEU A 102 13.29 2.57 -2.43
CA LEU A 102 12.01 2.28 -1.79
C LEU A 102 10.92 1.99 -2.84
N TYR A 103 10.86 2.77 -3.92
CA TYR A 103 9.96 2.50 -5.03
C TYR A 103 10.18 1.11 -5.63
N GLN A 104 11.44 0.70 -5.86
CA GLN A 104 11.73 -0.64 -6.38
C GLN A 104 11.24 -1.75 -5.44
N PHE A 105 11.43 -1.58 -4.13
CA PHE A 105 10.90 -2.50 -3.12
C PHE A 105 9.37 -2.59 -3.20
N ILE A 106 8.71 -1.43 -3.20
CA ILE A 106 7.26 -1.32 -3.24
C ILE A 106 6.70 -1.90 -4.55
N TYR A 107 7.34 -1.62 -5.69
CA TYR A 107 6.96 -2.17 -6.99
C TYR A 107 7.05 -3.69 -7.02
N GLN A 108 8.14 -4.27 -6.52
CA GLN A 108 8.31 -5.72 -6.51
C GLN A 108 7.23 -6.45 -5.71
N ILE A 109 6.77 -5.83 -4.61
CA ILE A 109 5.83 -6.49 -3.70
C ILE A 109 4.38 -6.17 -4.03
N PHE A 110 4.08 -4.92 -4.33
CA PHE A 110 2.70 -4.47 -4.50
C PHE A 110 2.35 -4.20 -5.97
N GLY A 111 3.34 -4.16 -6.87
CA GLY A 111 3.12 -3.91 -8.29
C GLY A 111 2.72 -2.46 -8.60
N PHE A 112 3.01 -1.51 -7.72
CA PHE A 112 2.59 -0.12 -7.91
C PHE A 112 3.37 0.58 -9.01
N GLU A 113 2.63 1.12 -9.99
CA GLU A 113 3.17 1.91 -11.11
C GLU A 113 2.50 3.29 -11.11
N PRO A 114 3.05 4.29 -10.39
CA PRO A 114 2.43 5.60 -10.31
C PRO A 114 2.49 6.30 -11.68
N GLU A 115 1.33 6.69 -12.21
CA GLU A 115 1.25 7.46 -13.47
C GLU A 115 1.88 8.86 -13.34
N HIS A 116 1.87 9.41 -12.12
CA HIS A 116 2.42 10.73 -11.81
C HIS A 116 3.60 10.59 -10.85
N LYS A 117 4.61 11.45 -11.03
CA LYS A 117 5.68 11.58 -10.04
C LYS A 117 5.10 11.97 -8.68
N ILE A 118 5.64 11.38 -7.62
CA ILE A 118 5.33 11.74 -6.25
C ILE A 118 6.19 12.94 -5.88
N HIS A 119 5.55 14.06 -5.57
CA HIS A 119 6.25 15.27 -5.15
C HIS A 119 6.39 15.29 -3.63
N VAL A 120 7.63 15.22 -3.13
CA VAL A 120 7.94 15.34 -1.71
C VAL A 120 8.47 16.75 -1.43
N ILE A 121 7.87 17.44 -0.48
CA ILE A 121 8.28 18.75 0.01
C ILE A 121 8.76 18.57 1.45
N LEU A 122 10.04 18.84 1.67
CA LEU A 122 10.66 18.80 2.99
C LEU A 122 10.44 20.14 3.69
N HIS A 123 10.09 20.10 4.98
CA HIS A 123 9.86 21.27 5.83
C HIS A 123 10.64 21.19 7.13
N GLU A 124 10.99 22.32 7.73
CA GLU A 124 11.46 22.36 9.11
C GLU A 124 10.25 22.25 10.05
N ILE A 125 9.19 23.01 9.76
CA ILE A 125 7.91 22.96 10.48
C ILE A 125 6.77 23.04 9.47
N TYR A 126 5.91 22.01 9.43
CA TYR A 126 4.72 22.01 8.58
C TYR A 126 3.45 22.13 9.43
N ARG A 127 2.59 23.11 9.11
CA ARG A 127 1.34 23.38 9.85
C ARG A 127 1.53 23.52 11.38
N GLY A 128 2.65 24.12 11.79
CA GLY A 128 2.96 24.35 13.20
C GLY A 128 3.48 23.13 13.97
N THR A 129 3.74 22.00 13.30
CA THR A 129 4.29 20.79 13.93
C THR A 129 5.48 20.24 13.15
N LYS A 130 6.33 19.52 13.87
CA LYS A 130 7.38 18.68 13.29
C LYS A 130 6.96 17.21 13.24
N LEU A 131 5.86 16.81 13.86
CA LEU A 131 5.56 15.40 14.11
C LEU A 131 4.42 14.87 13.22
N MET A 132 4.26 15.41 12.02
CA MET A 132 3.22 14.96 11.10
C MET A 132 3.64 15.14 9.65
N ALA A 133 3.81 14.02 8.95
CA ALA A 133 3.84 13.98 7.48
C ALA A 133 2.40 13.94 6.95
N THR A 134 2.16 14.49 5.76
CA THR A 134 0.83 14.44 5.14
C THR A 134 0.93 14.14 3.66
N THR A 135 0.05 13.26 3.17
CA THR A 135 -0.07 12.91 1.75
C THR A 135 -1.37 13.49 1.19
N THR A 136 -1.25 14.22 0.09
CA THR A 136 -2.38 14.80 -0.65
C THR A 136 -2.43 14.22 -2.05
N VAL A 137 -3.58 13.66 -2.43
CA VAL A 137 -3.85 13.23 -3.80
C VAL A 137 -4.63 14.34 -4.50
N HIS A 138 -3.99 15.03 -5.43
CA HIS A 138 -4.65 16.06 -6.23
C HIS A 138 -5.51 15.37 -7.29
N SER A 139 -6.81 15.62 -7.25
CA SER A 139 -7.74 15.02 -8.21
C SER A 139 -8.84 15.99 -8.64
N GLN A 140 -9.42 15.71 -9.80
CA GLN A 140 -10.52 16.47 -10.37
C GLN A 140 -11.64 15.52 -10.78
N ASN A 141 -12.87 15.82 -10.36
CA ASN A 141 -14.04 15.09 -10.80
C ASN A 141 -14.38 15.44 -12.27
N ARG A 142 -14.61 14.42 -13.09
CA ARG A 142 -15.09 14.55 -14.46
C ARG A 142 -16.37 13.76 -14.65
N LEU A 143 -17.39 14.42 -15.20
CA LEU A 143 -18.62 13.77 -15.64
C LEU A 143 -18.37 13.08 -16.99
N GLN A 144 -18.59 11.77 -17.05
CA GLN A 144 -18.55 10.98 -18.27
C GLN A 144 -19.89 11.05 -19.03
N SER A 145 -19.86 10.69 -20.32
CA SER A 145 -21.04 10.71 -21.21
C SER A 145 -22.15 9.73 -20.77
N ASN A 146 -21.78 8.62 -20.12
CA ASN A 146 -22.71 7.67 -19.51
C ASN A 146 -23.34 8.19 -18.21
N GLY A 147 -23.02 9.43 -17.81
CA GLY A 147 -23.47 10.00 -16.56
C GLY A 147 -22.84 9.30 -15.36
N GLU A 148 -21.57 8.90 -15.39
CA GLU A 148 -20.77 8.54 -14.19
C GLU A 148 -19.81 9.69 -13.83
N VAL A 149 -19.56 9.92 -12.53
CA VAL A 149 -18.48 10.82 -12.09
C VAL A 149 -17.24 9.96 -11.87
N VAL A 150 -16.13 10.35 -12.48
CA VAL A 150 -14.83 9.72 -12.26
C VAL A 150 -13.84 10.75 -11.76
N LYS A 151 -12.99 10.38 -10.81
CA LYS A 151 -11.85 11.16 -10.35
C LYS A 151 -10.69 10.95 -11.32
N ILE A 152 -10.15 12.05 -11.82
CA ILE A 152 -8.90 12.09 -12.56
C ILE A 152 -7.83 12.53 -11.60
N ILE A 153 -6.86 11.65 -11.34
CA ILE A 153 -5.68 11.99 -10.54
C ILE A 153 -4.80 12.95 -11.36
N ARG A 154 -4.20 13.94 -10.69
CA ARG A 154 -3.36 14.97 -11.30
C ARG A 154 -1.94 14.98 -10.74
N GLY A 155 -1.76 14.39 -9.56
CA GLY A 155 -0.49 14.35 -8.86
C GLY A 155 -0.68 13.90 -7.43
N ILE A 156 0.44 13.56 -6.79
CA ILE A 156 0.52 13.16 -5.39
C ILE A 156 1.59 14.05 -4.77
N GLU A 157 1.24 14.73 -3.68
CA GLU A 157 2.13 15.60 -2.95
C GLU A 157 2.25 15.13 -1.51
N MET A 158 3.47 15.07 -0.99
CA MET A 158 3.77 14.79 0.40
C MET A 158 4.46 15.99 1.04
N ASN A 159 3.90 16.47 2.14
CA ASN A 159 4.57 17.47 2.99
C ASN A 159 5.17 16.74 4.19
N PHE A 160 6.48 16.87 4.37
CA PHE A 160 7.25 16.00 5.25
C PHE A 160 8.21 16.81 6.14
N PRO A 161 7.96 16.91 7.45
CA PRO A 161 8.91 17.51 8.38
C PRO A 161 10.23 16.75 8.48
N MET A 162 11.35 17.48 8.52
CA MET A 162 12.70 16.92 8.46
C MET A 162 13.07 16.01 9.64
N ASN A 163 12.57 16.29 10.83
CA ASN A 163 12.77 15.42 12.01
C ASN A 163 12.15 14.03 11.85
N MET A 164 11.02 13.90 11.14
CA MET A 164 10.43 12.61 10.80
C MET A 164 11.18 12.02 9.61
N PHE A 165 11.43 12.84 8.58
CA PHE A 165 12.11 12.38 7.38
C PHE A 165 13.50 11.83 7.72
N ALA A 166 14.24 12.43 8.66
CA ALA A 166 15.56 11.95 9.08
C ALA A 166 15.54 10.51 9.66
N GLN A 167 14.40 10.06 10.20
CA GLN A 167 14.27 8.72 10.77
C GLN A 167 13.94 7.71 9.67
N LEU A 168 14.88 6.81 9.39
CA LEU A 168 14.76 5.85 8.28
C LEU A 168 13.45 5.02 8.30
N PRO A 169 13.00 4.45 9.44
CA PRO A 169 11.75 3.69 9.48
C PRO A 169 10.53 4.57 9.19
N VAL A 170 10.41 5.72 9.87
CA VAL A 170 9.32 6.68 9.66
C VAL A 170 9.29 7.19 8.22
N ARG A 171 10.45 7.49 7.63
CA ARG A 171 10.55 7.88 6.22
C ARG A 171 9.95 6.83 5.29
N ALA A 172 10.32 5.56 5.47
CA ALA A 172 9.81 4.46 4.65
C ALA A 172 8.30 4.26 4.83
N HIS A 173 7.84 4.32 6.07
CA HIS A 173 6.43 4.22 6.44
C HIS A 173 5.60 5.28 5.70
N GLU A 174 5.92 6.55 5.91
CA GLU A 174 5.13 7.66 5.38
C GLU A 174 5.20 7.73 3.85
N LEU A 175 6.37 7.50 3.24
CA LEU A 175 6.49 7.47 1.79
C LEU A 175 5.65 6.34 1.16
N THR A 176 5.40 5.26 1.90
CA THR A 176 4.51 4.19 1.43
C THR A 176 3.07 4.69 1.24
N HIS A 177 2.64 5.65 2.07
CA HIS A 177 1.30 6.24 1.95
C HIS A 177 1.10 7.01 0.65
N ALA A 178 2.17 7.54 0.01
CA ALA A 178 2.04 8.10 -1.34
C ALA A 178 1.52 7.10 -2.38
N PHE A 179 1.81 5.81 -2.20
CA PHE A 179 1.38 4.77 -3.11
C PHE A 179 0.01 4.21 -2.76
N THR A 180 -0.32 4.11 -1.47
CA THR A 180 -1.56 3.48 -1.01
C THR A 180 -2.75 4.45 -0.99
N GLN A 181 -2.52 5.75 -0.79
CA GLN A 181 -3.58 6.74 -0.59
C GLN A 181 -4.53 6.86 -1.80
N ILE A 182 -4.03 6.68 -3.02
CA ILE A 182 -4.86 6.73 -4.22
C ILE A 182 -5.95 5.65 -4.22
N TYR A 183 -5.67 4.49 -3.62
CA TYR A 183 -6.57 3.33 -3.61
C TYR A 183 -7.69 3.42 -2.59
N LEU A 184 -7.68 4.46 -1.74
CA LEU A 184 -8.70 4.70 -0.72
C LEU A 184 -8.90 3.49 0.20
N LEU A 185 -7.81 2.80 0.55
CA LEU A 185 -7.88 1.56 1.34
C LEU A 185 -8.46 1.85 2.75
N PRO A 186 -9.09 0.84 3.38
CA PRO A 186 -9.35 0.90 4.82
C PRO A 186 -8.05 1.21 5.58
N ALA A 187 -8.13 2.09 6.58
CA ALA A 187 -6.95 2.59 7.30
C ALA A 187 -6.09 1.46 7.85
N TRP A 188 -6.69 0.48 8.52
CA TRP A 188 -5.99 -0.70 9.03
C TRP A 188 -5.14 -1.41 7.96
N PHE A 189 -5.59 -1.45 6.71
CA PHE A 189 -4.87 -2.12 5.65
C PHE A 189 -3.77 -1.24 5.06
N ALA A 190 -4.03 0.07 4.91
CA ALA A 190 -3.02 1.04 4.51
C ALA A 190 -1.86 1.11 5.52
N GLU A 191 -2.18 1.24 6.81
CA GLU A 191 -1.19 1.23 7.90
C GLU A 191 -0.48 -0.11 8.00
N GLY A 192 -1.20 -1.22 7.79
CA GLY A 192 -0.57 -2.54 7.76
C GLY A 192 0.49 -2.66 6.65
N ILE A 193 0.25 -2.08 5.48
CA ILE A 193 1.23 -2.02 4.39
C ILE A 193 2.39 -1.08 4.74
N ALA A 194 2.13 0.09 5.30
CA ALA A 194 3.16 1.06 5.68
C ALA A 194 4.11 0.51 6.75
N VAL A 195 3.57 -0.12 7.81
CA VAL A 195 4.38 -0.81 8.83
C VAL A 195 5.12 -2.02 8.25
N TRP A 196 4.53 -2.72 7.29
CA TRP A 196 5.21 -3.83 6.61
C TRP A 196 6.47 -3.34 5.90
N VAL A 197 6.38 -2.23 5.17
CA VAL A 197 7.53 -1.60 4.53
C VAL A 197 8.53 -1.07 5.57
N GLU A 198 8.07 -0.42 6.62
CA GLU A 198 8.91 0.05 7.72
C GLU A 198 9.78 -1.07 8.33
N VAL A 199 9.16 -2.22 8.64
CA VAL A 199 9.83 -3.36 9.25
C VAL A 199 10.70 -4.11 8.24
N GLU A 200 10.16 -4.41 7.05
CA GLU A 200 10.83 -5.31 6.11
C GLU A 200 11.87 -4.61 5.23
N TYR A 201 11.61 -3.37 4.79
CA TYR A 201 12.56 -2.58 4.00
C TYR A 201 13.50 -1.78 4.90
N ALA A 202 12.96 -0.96 5.81
CA ALA A 202 13.79 -0.07 6.64
C ALA A 202 14.37 -0.74 7.90
N LYS A 203 14.06 -2.02 8.15
CA LYS A 203 14.51 -2.77 9.34
C LYS A 203 14.15 -2.07 10.65
N GLY A 204 12.99 -1.39 10.67
CA GLY A 204 12.39 -0.81 11.86
C GLY A 204 12.19 -1.85 12.96
N ARG A 205 12.33 -1.44 14.23
CA ARG A 205 12.25 -2.33 15.40
C ARG A 205 11.08 -2.01 16.34
N ASP A 206 10.36 -0.94 16.04
CA ASP A 206 9.25 -0.47 16.88
C ASP A 206 8.00 -1.33 16.69
N HIS A 207 7.92 -2.01 15.54
CA HIS A 207 6.81 -2.92 15.21
C HIS A 207 7.25 -4.36 15.01
N ARG A 208 6.35 -5.30 15.32
CA ARG A 208 6.58 -6.75 15.21
C ARG A 208 5.29 -7.51 14.94
N LYS A 209 5.43 -8.72 14.37
CA LYS A 209 4.31 -9.65 14.23
C LYS A 209 3.79 -10.02 15.61
N VAL A 210 2.47 -10.11 15.73
CA VAL A 210 1.76 -10.56 16.94
C VAL A 210 0.93 -11.80 16.62
N GLU A 211 0.41 -12.48 17.64
CA GLU A 211 -0.49 -13.62 17.40
C GLU A 211 -1.83 -13.12 16.84
N ILE A 212 -2.16 -13.52 15.61
CA ILE A 212 -3.36 -13.02 14.90
C ILE A 212 -4.69 -13.37 15.59
N ASN A 213 -4.70 -14.45 16.38
CA ASN A 213 -5.86 -14.89 17.17
C ASN A 213 -6.02 -14.11 18.49
N LYS A 214 -5.02 -13.31 18.90
CA LYS A 214 -5.09 -12.42 20.07
C LYS A 214 -5.55 -11.02 19.66
N MET A 215 -6.65 -10.98 18.91
CA MET A 215 -7.27 -9.73 18.48
C MET A 215 -7.91 -8.96 19.65
N LYS A 216 -7.82 -7.63 19.64
CA LYS A 216 -8.60 -6.77 20.53
C LYS A 216 -9.96 -6.50 19.89
N LEU A 217 -11.00 -6.45 20.70
CA LEU A 217 -12.38 -6.26 20.26
C LEU A 217 -12.94 -4.92 20.76
N THR A 218 -13.83 -4.33 19.99
CA THR A 218 -14.64 -3.17 20.37
C THR A 218 -15.79 -3.61 21.28
N LEU A 219 -16.55 -2.65 21.83
CA LEU A 219 -17.72 -2.97 22.67
C LEU A 219 -18.79 -3.78 21.91
N ASP A 220 -18.86 -3.61 20.59
CA ASP A 220 -19.76 -4.36 19.70
C ASP A 220 -19.20 -5.74 19.28
N GLY A 221 -18.05 -6.13 19.82
CA GLY A 221 -17.41 -7.42 19.53
C GLY A 221 -16.72 -7.49 18.16
N LEU A 222 -16.48 -6.34 17.52
CA LEU A 222 -15.79 -6.24 16.24
C LEU A 222 -14.29 -6.09 16.43
N ASN A 223 -13.51 -6.44 15.40
CA ASN A 223 -12.06 -6.24 15.43
C ASN A 223 -11.72 -4.76 15.61
N ALA A 224 -10.97 -4.41 16.66
CA ALA A 224 -10.62 -3.04 17.00
C ALA A 224 -9.71 -2.34 15.97
N ALA A 225 -9.10 -3.10 15.05
CA ALA A 225 -8.41 -2.54 13.89
C ALA A 225 -9.39 -2.01 12.83
N GLN A 226 -10.57 -2.62 12.66
CA GLN A 226 -11.52 -2.22 11.61
C GLN A 226 -12.09 -0.82 11.81
N GLU A 227 -12.30 -0.40 13.06
CA GLU A 227 -12.86 0.91 13.41
C GLU A 227 -11.78 2.00 13.57
N TRP A 228 -10.52 1.67 13.33
CA TRP A 228 -9.43 2.62 13.44
C TRP A 228 -9.41 3.57 12.25
N GLY A 229 -9.38 4.88 12.53
CA GLY A 229 -9.40 5.94 11.51
C GLY A 229 -8.05 6.27 10.87
N GLY A 230 -6.95 5.72 11.37
CA GLY A 230 -5.64 5.82 10.72
C GLY A 230 -4.77 7.02 11.07
N ASP A 231 -5.14 7.98 11.95
CA ASP A 231 -4.17 8.83 12.70
C ASP A 231 -4.76 9.96 13.60
N LEU A 232 -3.87 10.57 14.41
CA LEU A 232 -3.84 11.93 15.03
C LEU A 232 -3.85 12.11 16.57
N ASP A 233 -3.88 11.05 17.39
CA ASP A 233 -3.57 11.25 18.82
C ASP A 233 -2.08 11.04 19.07
N ALA A 234 -1.39 12.16 19.29
CA ALA A 234 -0.06 12.24 19.87
C ALA A 234 -0.11 11.63 21.29
N GLY A 235 -0.06 10.30 21.33
CA GLY A 235 -0.08 9.48 22.52
C GLY A 235 -0.05 8.03 22.07
N ALA A 236 1.13 7.44 22.06
CA ALA A 236 1.34 6.02 21.82
C ALA A 236 0.66 5.20 22.93
N ASP A 237 -0.67 5.11 22.87
CA ASP A 237 -1.41 4.23 23.75
C ASP A 237 -1.22 2.78 23.29
N ALA A 238 -1.31 1.85 24.25
CA ALA A 238 -1.09 0.43 23.98
C ALA A 238 -2.13 -0.17 22.99
N LEU A 239 -3.19 0.57 22.67
CA LEU A 239 -4.17 0.16 21.66
C LEU A 239 -3.68 0.52 20.25
N THR A 240 -3.12 1.71 20.07
CA THR A 240 -2.56 2.21 18.81
C THR A 240 -1.33 1.39 18.42
N GLU A 241 -0.40 1.15 19.35
CA GLU A 241 0.75 0.26 19.10
C GLU A 241 0.29 -1.16 18.71
N TRP A 242 -0.74 -1.69 19.40
CA TRP A 242 -1.32 -2.98 19.03
C TRP A 242 -1.95 -2.94 17.64
N ARG A 243 -2.67 -1.88 17.26
CA ARG A 243 -3.29 -1.74 15.93
C ARG A 243 -2.24 -1.78 14.83
N TYR A 244 -1.17 -0.99 14.93
CA TYR A 244 -0.06 -1.02 13.97
C TYR A 244 0.52 -2.43 13.82
N ASN A 245 0.89 -3.07 14.94
CA ASN A 245 1.45 -4.43 14.95
C ASN A 245 0.49 -5.48 14.38
N TYR A 246 -0.79 -5.39 14.72
CA TYR A 246 -1.82 -6.34 14.30
C TYR A 246 -2.15 -6.21 12.81
N CYS A 247 -2.25 -4.97 12.31
CA CYS A 247 -2.45 -4.68 10.90
C CYS A 247 -1.28 -5.18 10.05
N TYR A 248 -0.05 -4.91 10.49
CA TYR A 248 1.16 -5.47 9.89
C TYR A 248 1.13 -6.99 9.85
N THR A 249 0.73 -7.63 10.95
CA THR A 249 0.63 -9.10 11.02
C THR A 249 -0.33 -9.64 9.96
N ILE A 250 -1.53 -9.06 9.81
CA ILE A 250 -2.50 -9.49 8.80
C ILE A 250 -1.91 -9.38 7.40
N VAL A 251 -1.31 -8.22 7.06
CA VAL A 251 -0.73 -7.97 5.74
C VAL A 251 0.42 -8.94 5.46
N ALA A 252 1.28 -9.18 6.44
CA ALA A 252 2.39 -10.11 6.32
C ALA A 252 1.90 -11.56 6.15
N GLU A 253 0.91 -12.00 6.93
CA GLU A 253 0.35 -13.36 6.84
C GLU A 253 -0.34 -13.63 5.50
N LEU A 254 -1.07 -12.66 4.94
CA LEU A 254 -1.67 -12.81 3.61
C LEU A 254 -0.59 -13.04 2.53
N LYS A 255 0.49 -12.26 2.56
CA LYS A 255 1.63 -12.44 1.67
C LYS A 255 2.30 -13.80 1.86
N GLU A 256 2.53 -14.20 3.11
CA GLU A 256 3.14 -15.49 3.44
C GLU A 256 2.29 -16.68 2.95
N ARG A 257 0.96 -16.57 3.09
CA ARG A 257 0.01 -17.62 2.70
C ARG A 257 -0.16 -17.73 1.19
N PHE A 258 -0.23 -16.62 0.47
CA PHE A 258 -0.61 -16.61 -0.96
C PHE A 258 0.55 -16.31 -1.93
N GLY A 259 1.65 -15.77 -1.42
CA GLY A 259 2.89 -15.55 -2.16
C GLY A 259 3.12 -14.18 -2.76
N GLU A 260 4.23 -14.08 -3.47
CA GLU A 260 4.74 -12.84 -4.06
C GLU A 260 3.75 -12.20 -5.03
N ASP A 261 3.10 -13.02 -5.85
CA ASP A 261 2.16 -12.53 -6.87
C ASP A 261 0.80 -12.11 -6.26
N PHE A 262 0.58 -12.29 -4.96
CA PHE A 262 -0.71 -12.00 -4.31
C PHE A 262 -1.06 -10.52 -4.37
N TYR A 263 -0.19 -9.65 -3.85
CA TYR A 263 -0.45 -8.21 -3.82
C TYR A 263 -0.42 -7.54 -5.19
N PRO A 264 0.53 -7.86 -6.11
CA PRO A 264 0.49 -7.32 -7.47
C PRO A 264 -0.82 -7.71 -8.17
N LYS A 265 -1.30 -8.94 -8.01
CA LYS A 265 -2.59 -9.36 -8.54
C LYS A 265 -3.75 -8.61 -7.89
N PHE A 266 -3.73 -8.42 -6.57
CA PHE A 266 -4.74 -7.66 -5.84
C PHE A 266 -4.89 -6.22 -6.36
N PHE A 267 -3.78 -5.48 -6.50
CA PHE A 267 -3.83 -4.11 -7.00
C PHE A 267 -4.20 -4.04 -8.49
N ASN A 268 -3.71 -4.97 -9.31
CA ASN A 268 -4.11 -5.06 -10.73
C ASN A 268 -5.62 -5.27 -10.90
N LEU A 269 -6.27 -6.05 -10.04
CA LEU A 269 -7.72 -6.23 -10.08
C LEU A 269 -8.47 -4.93 -9.75
N MET A 270 -7.96 -4.16 -8.77
CA MET A 270 -8.55 -2.86 -8.40
C MET A 270 -8.37 -1.80 -9.49
N GLU A 271 -7.20 -1.80 -10.15
CA GLU A 271 -6.88 -0.95 -11.31
C GLU A 271 -7.78 -1.28 -12.50
N ALA A 272 -7.97 -2.56 -12.81
CA ALA A 272 -8.83 -3.02 -13.90
C ALA A 272 -10.29 -2.52 -13.73
N ASP A 273 -10.78 -2.47 -12.49
CA ASP A 273 -12.11 -1.95 -12.16
C ASP A 273 -12.14 -0.44 -11.89
N LYS A 274 -10.98 0.23 -11.99
CA LYS A 274 -10.77 1.67 -11.82
C LYS A 274 -11.36 2.18 -10.50
N LEU A 275 -11.23 1.40 -9.43
CA LEU A 275 -11.89 1.69 -8.16
C LEU A 275 -11.45 3.02 -7.57
N TYR A 276 -10.15 3.32 -7.60
CA TYR A 276 -9.61 4.60 -7.12
C TYR A 276 -10.25 5.80 -7.82
N GLN A 277 -10.63 5.67 -9.10
CA GLN A 277 -11.30 6.72 -9.87
C GLN A 277 -12.80 6.80 -9.55
N ARG A 278 -13.45 5.67 -9.27
CA ARG A 278 -14.91 5.57 -9.16
C ARG A 278 -15.42 5.64 -7.71
N LEU A 279 -14.59 5.31 -6.72
CA LEU A 279 -14.99 5.35 -5.32
C LEU A 279 -15.17 6.79 -4.83
N PRO A 280 -16.33 7.15 -4.25
CA PRO A 280 -16.56 8.50 -3.73
C PRO A 280 -15.84 8.78 -2.41
N GLY A 281 -15.34 7.75 -1.73
CA GLY A 281 -14.63 7.84 -0.45
C GLY A 281 -13.92 6.53 -0.14
N GLN A 282 -13.54 6.34 1.12
CA GLN A 282 -12.82 5.15 1.57
C GLN A 282 -13.54 3.85 1.15
N MET A 283 -12.76 2.92 0.62
CA MET A 283 -13.20 1.56 0.31
C MET A 283 -13.65 0.87 1.60
N THR A 284 -14.77 0.15 1.52
CA THR A 284 -15.22 -0.66 2.65
C THR A 284 -14.36 -1.92 2.80
N THR A 285 -14.24 -2.45 4.02
CA THR A 285 -13.53 -3.72 4.24
C THR A 285 -14.13 -4.87 3.42
N SER A 286 -15.44 -4.87 3.16
CA SER A 286 -16.07 -5.90 2.32
C SER A 286 -15.62 -5.85 0.86
N PHE A 287 -15.41 -4.64 0.32
CA PHE A 287 -14.84 -4.48 -1.02
C PHE A 287 -13.39 -4.97 -1.04
N LEU A 288 -12.59 -4.55 -0.05
CA LEU A 288 -11.21 -5.00 0.10
C LEU A 288 -11.12 -6.54 0.12
N VAL A 289 -11.91 -7.20 0.97
CA VAL A 289 -11.89 -8.66 1.11
C VAL A 289 -12.35 -9.36 -0.17
N TYR A 290 -13.26 -8.79 -0.95
CA TYR A 290 -13.60 -9.32 -2.27
C TYR A 290 -12.35 -9.38 -3.17
N TYR A 291 -11.62 -8.27 -3.32
CA TYR A 291 -10.43 -8.23 -4.19
C TYR A 291 -9.29 -9.12 -3.64
N LEU A 292 -9.11 -9.18 -2.32
CA LEU A 292 -8.17 -10.11 -1.70
C LEU A 292 -8.54 -11.57 -2.00
N SER A 293 -9.84 -11.90 -1.97
CA SER A 293 -10.33 -13.24 -2.33
C SER A 293 -10.06 -13.59 -3.80
N GLN A 294 -10.29 -12.62 -4.70
CA GLN A 294 -9.98 -12.79 -6.12
C GLN A 294 -8.47 -12.98 -6.36
N ALA A 295 -7.64 -12.24 -5.63
CA ALA A 295 -6.19 -12.38 -5.68
C ALA A 295 -5.73 -13.75 -5.17
N ALA A 296 -6.26 -14.20 -4.03
CA ALA A 296 -5.97 -15.50 -3.41
C ALA A 296 -6.45 -16.69 -4.25
N GLY A 297 -7.49 -16.51 -5.06
CA GLY A 297 -8.16 -17.61 -5.76
C GLY A 297 -9.06 -18.45 -4.84
N GLU A 298 -9.34 -17.98 -3.63
CA GLU A 298 -10.24 -18.61 -2.66
C GLU A 298 -11.05 -17.55 -1.88
N ASP A 299 -12.16 -17.96 -1.28
CA ASP A 299 -13.02 -17.08 -0.49
C ASP A 299 -12.39 -16.78 0.88
N LEU A 300 -11.97 -15.54 1.11
CA LEU A 300 -11.36 -15.10 2.38
C LEU A 300 -12.38 -14.57 3.39
N VAL A 301 -13.67 -14.50 3.05
CA VAL A 301 -14.70 -14.05 4.01
C VAL A 301 -14.64 -14.85 5.33
N PRO A 302 -14.58 -16.20 5.34
CA PRO A 302 -14.50 -16.96 6.58
C PRO A 302 -13.25 -16.66 7.40
N TYR A 303 -12.13 -16.37 6.73
CA TYR A 303 -10.89 -16.00 7.41
C TYR A 303 -11.07 -14.67 8.17
N PHE A 304 -11.57 -13.63 7.50
CA PHE A 304 -11.79 -12.32 8.14
C PHE A 304 -12.92 -12.33 9.18
N GLU A 305 -13.97 -13.13 8.99
CA GLU A 305 -15.00 -13.35 10.01
C GLU A 305 -14.45 -14.03 11.27
N SER A 306 -13.49 -14.96 11.12
CA SER A 306 -12.82 -15.58 12.26
C SER A 306 -11.98 -14.56 13.05
N LEU A 307 -11.44 -13.56 12.35
CA LEU A 307 -10.79 -12.38 12.93
C LEU A 307 -11.78 -11.28 13.36
N LYS A 308 -13.09 -11.56 13.44
CA LYS A 308 -14.14 -10.62 13.89
C LYS A 308 -14.24 -9.34 13.08
N PHE A 309 -13.79 -9.34 11.83
CA PHE A 309 -14.15 -8.27 10.91
C PHE A 309 -15.62 -8.40 10.49
N LYS A 310 -16.32 -7.27 10.45
CA LYS A 310 -17.66 -7.18 9.87
C LYS A 310 -17.54 -7.16 8.35
N ILE A 311 -17.69 -8.33 7.74
CA ILE A 311 -17.61 -8.52 6.30
C ILE A 311 -18.97 -8.97 5.75
N LYS A 312 -19.38 -8.37 4.64
CA LYS A 312 -20.45 -8.91 3.80
C LYS A 312 -19.80 -9.58 2.59
N ARG A 313 -20.20 -10.81 2.28
CA ARG A 313 -19.83 -11.44 1.01
C ARG A 313 -20.48 -10.68 -0.14
N LEU A 314 -19.67 -10.31 -1.13
CA LEU A 314 -20.11 -9.53 -2.29
C LEU A 314 -19.64 -10.19 -3.58
N SER A 315 -20.44 -10.02 -4.63
CA SER A 315 -20.05 -10.22 -6.02
C SER A 315 -19.48 -8.93 -6.63
N LYS A 316 -18.84 -9.06 -7.79
CA LYS A 316 -18.36 -7.91 -8.56
C LYS A 316 -19.48 -6.92 -8.87
N ASP A 317 -20.61 -7.44 -9.35
CA ASP A 317 -21.75 -6.62 -9.76
C ASP A 317 -22.33 -5.84 -8.58
N GLU A 318 -22.46 -6.46 -7.40
CA GLU A 318 -22.89 -5.75 -6.18
C GLU A 318 -21.93 -4.61 -5.79
N ILE A 319 -20.62 -4.79 -5.96
CA ILE A 319 -19.62 -3.74 -5.70
C ILE A 319 -19.82 -2.58 -6.69
N LEU A 320 -19.90 -2.89 -7.99
CA LEU A 320 -20.03 -1.87 -9.03
C LEU A 320 -21.36 -1.10 -8.91
N ASP A 321 -22.45 -1.78 -8.56
CA ASP A 321 -23.75 -1.16 -8.32
C ASP A 321 -23.76 -0.28 -7.07
N ALA A 322 -23.08 -0.71 -6.00
CA ALA A 322 -22.91 0.11 -4.80
C ALA A 322 -22.09 1.38 -5.09
N VAL A 323 -21.00 1.27 -5.85
CA VAL A 323 -20.19 2.42 -6.31
C VAL A 323 -21.03 3.39 -7.14
N LYS A 324 -21.79 2.86 -8.11
CA LYS A 324 -22.67 3.66 -8.97
C LYS A 324 -23.75 4.37 -8.17
N SER A 325 -24.34 3.69 -7.19
CA SER A 325 -25.38 4.25 -6.33
C SER A 325 -24.83 5.37 -5.44
N ALA A 326 -23.65 5.19 -4.85
CA ALA A 326 -23.00 6.21 -4.03
C ALA A 326 -22.65 7.47 -4.85
N ASN A 327 -22.17 7.32 -6.09
CA ASN A 327 -21.90 8.45 -6.99
C ASN A 327 -23.15 9.21 -7.43
N LYS A 328 -24.33 8.59 -7.47
CA LYS A 328 -25.59 9.30 -7.76
C LYS A 328 -25.99 10.23 -6.62
N THR A 329 -25.73 9.83 -5.37
CA THR A 329 -26.07 10.64 -4.20
C THR A 329 -25.25 11.92 -4.14
N LEU A 330 -23.98 11.90 -4.58
CA LEU A 330 -23.12 13.11 -4.67
C LEU A 330 -23.59 14.16 -5.68
N ARG A 331 -24.57 13.85 -6.54
CA ARG A 331 -25.12 14.77 -7.55
C ARG A 331 -26.35 15.52 -7.09
N ARG A 332 -26.94 15.10 -5.98
CA ARG A 332 -28.05 15.81 -5.32
C ARG A 332 -27.44 16.75 -4.31
#